data_AF-A0A7L0CTW0-F1
#
_entry.id   AF-A0A7L0CTW0-F1
#
_cell.length_a   1.000
_cell.length_b   1.000
_cell.length_c   1.000
_cell.angle_alpha   90.00
_cell.angle_beta   90.00
_cell.angle_gamma   90.00
#
_symmetry.space_group_name_H-M   'P 1'
#
loop_
_entity.id
_entity.type
_entity.pdbx_description
1 polymer ?
#
loop_
_entity_poly.entity_id
_entity_poly.type
_entity_poly.pdbx_seq_one_letter_code
_entity_poly.pdbx_strand_id
1 'polypeptide(L)'
;MKEGTDVFIIKAVLPVAESFGFADEIRKRTSGLASPQLVFSHWEIISSDPFWVPTTEEEYLHFGEKADSENQARKYMNAVRKRKGLYVEEKIVEHAEKQRTLSRNK
;
A
#
# COMPACT_ATOMS: atom_id res chain seq x y z
N MET A 1 -17.63 9.76 24.36
CA MET A 1 -17.05 10.18 25.64
C MET A 1 -17.26 9.02 26.60
N LYS A 2 -16.22 8.51 27.27
CA LYS A 2 -16.45 7.52 28.33
C LYS A 2 -16.90 8.31 29.55
N GLU A 3 -18.14 8.10 29.99
CA GLU A 3 -18.71 8.83 31.13
C GLU A 3 -17.76 8.74 32.33
N GLY A 4 -17.43 9.91 32.91
CA GLY A 4 -16.53 10.02 34.06
C GLY A 4 -15.03 10.14 33.75
N THR A 5 -14.62 10.20 32.49
CA THR A 5 -13.21 10.47 32.10
C THR A 5 -13.11 11.45 30.93
N ASP A 6 -12.08 12.29 30.91
CA ASP A 6 -11.77 13.22 29.80
C ASP A 6 -11.19 12.51 28.55
N VAL A 7 -11.32 11.18 28.48
CA VAL A 7 -10.77 10.34 27.42
C VAL A 7 -11.88 9.94 26.45
N PHE A 8 -11.55 10.02 25.16
CA PHE A 8 -12.39 9.54 24.07
C PHE A 8 -11.81 8.24 23.50
N ILE A 9 -12.67 7.26 23.26
CA ILE A 9 -12.31 6.01 22.58
C ILE A 9 -12.79 6.09 21.14
N ILE A 10 -11.85 6.02 20.20
CA ILE A 10 -12.12 5.95 18.77
C ILE A 10 -11.98 4.50 18.32
N LYS A 11 -12.99 3.98 17.65
CA LYS A 11 -12.95 2.66 17.00
C LYS A 11 -12.77 2.86 15.50
N ALA A 12 -11.69 2.30 14.95
CA ALA A 12 -11.39 2.35 13.53
C ALA A 12 -10.80 1.02 13.09
N VAL A 13 -10.95 0.71 11.80
CA VAL A 13 -10.27 -0.41 11.15
C VAL A 13 -8.98 0.10 10.52
N LEU A 14 -7.90 -0.68 10.64
CA LEU A 14 -6.59 -0.37 10.08
C LEU A 14 -6.06 -1.62 9.37
N PRO A 15 -5.61 -1.52 8.10
CA PRO A 15 -4.98 -2.63 7.41
C PRO A 15 -3.76 -3.14 8.18
N VAL A 16 -3.70 -4.46 8.41
CA VAL A 16 -2.60 -5.08 9.18
C VAL A 16 -1.25 -4.80 8.53
N ALA A 17 -1.18 -4.77 7.19
CA ALA A 17 0.04 -4.45 6.45
C ALA A 17 0.62 -3.06 6.78
N GLU A 18 -0.22 -2.09 7.14
CA GLU A 18 0.16 -0.71 7.46
C GLU A 18 0.24 -0.44 8.97
N SER A 19 -0.21 -1.38 9.80
CA SER A 19 -0.19 -1.25 11.26
C SER A 19 1.20 -1.30 11.89
N PHE A 20 2.20 -1.82 11.17
CA PHE A 20 3.57 -1.91 11.67
C PHE A 20 4.18 -0.51 11.82
N GLY A 21 4.52 -0.14 13.05
CA GLY A 21 5.07 1.20 13.37
C GLY A 21 4.02 2.27 13.65
N PHE A 22 2.74 2.02 13.36
CA PHE A 22 1.65 2.96 13.63
C PHE A 22 1.55 3.37 15.11
N ALA A 23 1.73 2.40 16.01
CA ALA A 23 1.58 2.64 17.44
C ALA A 23 2.62 3.63 17.99
N ASP A 24 3.85 3.56 17.46
CA ASP A 24 4.93 4.45 17.85
C ASP A 24 4.79 5.82 17.17
N GLU A 25 4.36 5.83 15.91
CA GLU A 25 4.11 7.06 15.16
C GLU A 25 3.05 7.93 15.84
N ILE A 26 1.89 7.36 16.19
CA ILE A 26 0.81 8.15 16.79
C ILE A 26 1.16 8.64 18.19
N ARG A 27 1.89 7.85 18.98
CA ARG A 27 2.41 8.29 20.28
C ARG A 27 3.40 9.43 20.11
N LYS A 28 4.32 9.34 19.16
CA LYS A 28 5.29 10.40 18.88
C LYS A 28 4.62 11.68 18.40
N ARG A 29 3.62 11.55 17.52
CA ARG A 29 2.90 12.69 16.92
C ARG A 29 2.00 13.43 17.91
N THR A 30 1.50 12.71 18.91
CA THR A 30 0.64 13.26 19.96
C THR A 30 1.37 13.46 21.30
N SER A 31 2.69 13.29 21.33
CA SER A 31 3.51 13.34 22.56
C SER A 31 2.95 12.46 23.69
N GLY A 32 2.36 11.31 23.35
CA GLY A 32 1.78 10.34 24.28
C GLY A 32 0.31 10.58 24.66
N LEU A 33 -0.34 11.62 24.15
CA LEU A 33 -1.77 11.89 24.43
C LEU A 33 -2.70 10.82 23.84
N ALA A 34 -2.32 10.21 22.71
CA ALA A 34 -3.05 9.10 22.13
C ALA A 34 -2.38 7.76 22.46
N SER A 35 -3.15 6.83 23.03
CA SER A 35 -2.72 5.46 23.29
C SER A 35 -3.50 4.48 22.39
N PRO A 36 -2.89 4.00 21.29
CA PRO A 36 -3.54 3.04 20.41
C PRO A 36 -3.58 1.64 21.03
N GLN A 37 -4.68 0.93 20.83
CA GLN A 37 -4.81 -0.51 21.12
C GLN A 37 -5.13 -1.23 19.81
N LEU A 38 -4.20 -2.09 19.37
CA LEU A 38 -4.38 -2.87 18.14
C LEU A 38 -4.93 -4.24 18.54
N VAL A 39 -6.19 -4.49 18.17
CA VAL A 39 -6.90 -5.75 18.42
C VAL A 39 -7.41 -6.28 17.09
N PHE A 40 -7.14 -7.56 16.82
CA PHE A 40 -7.65 -8.20 15.62
C PHE A 40 -9.18 -8.27 15.65
N SER A 41 -9.84 -7.88 14.55
CA SER A 41 -11.30 -7.93 14.41
C SER A 41 -11.72 -8.95 13.36
N HIS A 42 -11.31 -8.76 12.10
CA HIS A 42 -11.67 -9.60 10.96
C HIS A 42 -10.77 -9.31 9.75
N TRP A 43 -11.01 -10.04 8.65
CA TRP A 43 -10.48 -9.72 7.33
C TRP A 43 -11.55 -9.03 6.50
N GLU A 44 -11.17 -7.97 5.80
CA GLU A 44 -12.04 -7.22 4.89
C GLU A 44 -11.54 -7.36 3.45
N ILE A 45 -12.47 -7.43 2.49
CA ILE A 45 -12.15 -7.52 1.07
C ILE A 45 -11.87 -6.10 0.57
N ILE A 46 -10.67 -5.89 0.01
CA ILE A 46 -10.33 -4.65 -0.67
C ILE A 46 -11.07 -4.63 -2.02
N SER A 47 -11.74 -3.53 -2.35
CA SER A 47 -12.51 -3.36 -3.60
C SER A 47 -11.66 -3.21 -4.87
N SER A 48 -10.35 -3.48 -4.80
CA SER A 48 -9.39 -3.32 -5.89
C SER A 48 -8.82 -4.67 -6.29
N ASP A 49 -8.89 -4.99 -7.59
CA ASP A 49 -8.28 -6.19 -8.14
C ASP A 49 -6.75 -6.01 -8.26
N PRO A 50 -5.91 -6.80 -7.59
CA PRO A 50 -4.45 -6.69 -7.65
C PRO A 50 -3.84 -6.91 -9.04
N PHE A 51 -4.58 -7.47 -10.00
CA PHE A 51 -4.12 -7.71 -11.38
C PHE A 51 -4.72 -6.74 -12.41
N TRP A 52 -5.48 -5.74 -11.97
CA TRP A 52 -6.10 -4.79 -12.88
C TRP A 52 -5.06 -4.05 -13.74
N VAL A 53 -5.37 -3.93 -15.03
CA VAL A 53 -4.61 -3.19 -16.05
C VAL A 53 -5.63 -2.40 -16.87
N PRO A 54 -5.38 -1.13 -17.23
CA PRO A 54 -6.26 -0.36 -18.11
C PRO A 54 -6.38 -1.08 -19.46
N THR A 55 -7.61 -1.22 -19.94
CA THR A 55 -7.90 -1.90 -21.22
C THR A 55 -8.63 -1.01 -22.21
N THR A 56 -9.32 0.03 -21.72
CA THR A 56 -10.12 0.94 -22.52
C THR A 56 -9.39 2.27 -22.76
N GLU A 57 -9.70 2.96 -23.86
CA GLU A 57 -9.10 4.25 -24.21
C GLU A 57 -9.34 5.33 -23.12
N GLU A 58 -10.50 5.30 -22.48
CA GLU A 58 -10.84 6.20 -21.36
C GLU A 58 -9.96 5.90 -20.13
N GLU A 59 -9.77 4.63 -19.78
CA GLU A 59 -8.88 4.23 -18.68
C GLU A 59 -7.42 4.60 -18.96
N TYR A 60 -6.96 4.47 -20.21
CA TYR A 60 -5.62 4.91 -20.61
C TYR A 60 -5.43 6.42 -20.46
N LEU A 61 -6.46 7.22 -20.76
CA LEU A 61 -6.42 8.67 -20.55
C LEU A 61 -6.28 9.03 -19.06
N HIS A 62 -6.96 8.29 -18.19
CA HIS A 62 -6.98 8.54 -16.75
C HIS A 62 -5.76 7.98 -16.00
N PHE A 63 -5.29 6.78 -16.37
CA PHE A 63 -4.29 6.01 -15.62
C PHE A 63 -2.96 5.81 -16.37
N GLY A 64 -2.87 6.30 -17.61
CA GLY A 64 -1.73 6.12 -18.50
C GLY A 64 -1.65 4.71 -19.08
N GLU A 65 -0.75 4.51 -20.06
CA GLU A 65 -0.52 3.22 -20.74
C GLU A 65 -0.10 2.08 -19.78
N LYS A 66 0.42 2.41 -18.59
CA LYS A 66 1.02 1.43 -17.67
C LYS A 66 0.31 1.27 -16.33
N ALA A 67 -0.88 1.85 -16.15
CA ALA A 67 -1.50 1.94 -14.82
C ALA A 67 -0.50 2.54 -13.81
N ASP A 68 0.00 3.75 -14.10
CA ASP A 68 1.03 4.37 -13.27
C ASP A 68 0.54 4.65 -11.82
N SER A 69 -0.78 4.54 -11.59
CA SER A 69 -1.40 4.56 -10.28
C SER A 69 -1.11 3.28 -9.48
N GLU A 70 -0.44 3.41 -8.33
CA GLU A 70 -0.13 2.29 -7.43
C GLU A 70 -1.41 1.60 -6.92
N ASN A 71 -1.64 0.37 -7.38
CA ASN A 71 -2.67 -0.50 -6.82
C ASN A 71 -2.22 -1.05 -5.45
N GLN A 72 -2.93 -0.65 -4.38
CA GLN A 72 -2.64 -1.05 -3.01
C GLN A 72 -2.71 -2.58 -2.81
N ALA A 73 -3.70 -3.24 -3.42
CA ALA A 73 -3.82 -4.70 -3.35
C ALA A 73 -2.62 -5.39 -4.02
N ARG A 74 -2.16 -4.86 -5.16
CA ARG A 74 -0.96 -5.36 -5.86
C ARG A 74 0.30 -5.17 -5.00
N LYS A 75 0.43 -4.04 -4.31
CA LYS A 75 1.55 -3.75 -3.40
C LYS A 75 1.62 -4.74 -2.25
N TYR A 76 0.49 -5.00 -1.58
CA TYR A 76 0.43 -5.99 -0.50
C TYR A 76 0.74 -7.40 -1.01
N MET A 77 0.18 -7.80 -2.15
CA MET A 77 0.47 -9.09 -2.77
C MET A 77 1.97 -9.25 -3.07
N ASN A 78 2.57 -8.26 -3.73
CA ASN A 78 3.98 -8.30 -4.11
C ASN A 78 4.90 -8.33 -2.87
N ALA A 79 4.57 -7.59 -1.82
CA ALA A 79 5.32 -7.61 -0.56
C ALA A 79 5.33 -9.00 0.09
N VAL A 80 4.19 -9.71 0.09
CA VAL A 80 4.11 -11.08 0.59
C VAL A 80 4.87 -12.04 -0.32
N ARG A 81 4.71 -11.94 -1.64
CA ARG A 81 5.41 -12.80 -2.62
C ARG A 81 6.93 -12.66 -2.50
N LYS A 82 7.45 -11.44 -2.45
CA LYS A 82 8.90 -11.17 -2.24
C LYS A 82 9.40 -11.80 -0.94
N ARG A 83 8.67 -11.65 0.17
CA ARG A 83 9.03 -12.24 1.47
C ARG A 83 9.02 -13.78 1.44
N LYS A 84 8.11 -14.37 0.67
CA LYS A 84 7.99 -15.82 0.50
C LYS A 84 8.94 -16.39 -0.57
N GLY A 85 9.70 -15.55 -1.26
CA GLY A 85 10.56 -15.97 -2.37
C GLY A 85 9.77 -16.42 -3.62
N LEU A 86 8.51 -16.02 -3.73
CA LEU A 86 7.68 -16.30 -4.90
C LEU A 86 7.99 -15.31 -6.01
N TYR A 87 7.83 -15.77 -7.25
CA TYR A 87 8.01 -14.93 -8.43
C TYR A 87 7.05 -13.73 -8.41
N VAL A 88 7.58 -12.56 -8.75
CA VAL A 88 6.84 -11.31 -8.95
C VAL A 88 7.14 -10.81 -10.36
N GLU A 89 6.08 -10.54 -11.12
CA GLU A 89 6.16 -9.92 -12.45
C GLU A 89 6.49 -8.43 -12.32
N GLU A 90 7.72 -8.16 -11.93
CA GLU A 90 8.28 -6.82 -11.90
C GLU A 90 9.15 -6.65 -13.14
N LYS A 91 8.83 -5.66 -13.98
CA LYS A 91 9.62 -5.33 -15.16
C LYS A 91 10.90 -4.63 -14.68
N ILE A 92 11.91 -5.40 -14.30
CA ILE A 92 13.20 -4.88 -13.79
C ILE A 92 13.92 -4.07 -14.88
N VAL A 93 13.75 -4.46 -16.15
CA VAL A 93 14.33 -3.78 -17.30
C VAL A 93 13.33 -3.77 -18.45
N GLU A 94 12.99 -2.59 -19.00
CA GLU A 94 12.09 -2.49 -20.16
C GLU A 94 12.73 -2.97 -21.46
N HIS A 95 14.01 -2.61 -21.68
CA HIS A 95 14.79 -3.04 -22.84
C HIS A 95 16.19 -3.47 -22.39
N ALA A 96 16.39 -4.76 -22.18
CA ALA A 96 17.69 -5.33 -21.77
C ALA A 96 18.79 -5.15 -22.85
N GLU A 97 18.38 -5.08 -24.11
CA GLU A 97 19.24 -4.89 -25.28
C GLU A 97 19.80 -3.47 -25.43
N LYS A 98 19.12 -2.45 -24.87
CA LYS A 98 19.50 -1.03 -25.03
C LYS A 98 20.32 -0.47 -23.85
N GLN A 99 20.75 -1.32 -22.91
CA GLN A 99 21.45 -0.89 -21.68
C GLN A 99 22.73 -0.10 -21.96
N ARG A 100 23.47 -0.45 -23.02
CA ARG A 100 24.72 0.27 -23.39
C ARG A 100 24.48 1.63 -24.05
N THR A 101 23.30 1.87 -24.63
CA THR A 101 22.98 3.09 -25.39
C THR A 101 22.05 4.04 -24.64
N LEU A 102 21.44 3.59 -23.54
CA LEU A 102 20.48 4.32 -22.72
C LEU A 102 21.01 5.64 -22.14
N SER A 103 22.32 5.73 -21.86
CA SER A 103 22.98 6.92 -21.32
C SER A 103 23.56 7.86 -22.37
N ARG A 104 23.53 7.46 -23.66
CA ARG A 104 24.33 8.11 -24.70
C ARG A 104 23.70 9.36 -25.29
N ASN A 105 22.42 9.61 -25.04
CA ASN A 105 21.64 10.80 -25.43
C ASN A 105 20.56 11.08 -24.37
N LYS A 106 20.97 11.50 -23.16
CA LYS A 106 20.05 12.10 -22.18
C LYS A 106 20.25 13.59 -22.14
#